data_AF-A0AAN8I0H2-F1
#
_entry.id   AF-A0AAN8I0H2-F1
#
_cell.length_a   1.000
_cell.length_b   1.000
_cell.length_c   1.000
_cell.angle_alpha   90.00
_cell.angle_beta   90.00
_cell.angle_gamma   90.00
#
_symmetry.space_group_name_H-M   'P 1'
#
loop_
_entity.id
_entity.type
_entity.pdbx_description
1 polymer ?
#
loop_
_entity_poly.entity_id
_entity_poly.type
_entity_poly.pdbx_seq_one_letter_code
_entity_poly.pdbx_strand_id
1 'polypeptide(L)'
;MVLAYYAANGSGPSYIQDMVKPYTPARALRSASAKRLAAPSLRRGPKFPSAKTRGFAILAPKWWNELPIDIRTAESLHTFRRRLKTHLFRLHFER
;
A
#
# COMPACT_ATOMS: atom_id res chain seq x y z
N MET A 1 3.26 -6.48 -1.98
CA MET A 1 3.54 -5.07 -2.34
C MET A 1 2.99 -4.64 -3.70
N VAL A 2 3.07 -5.45 -4.77
CA VAL A 2 2.50 -5.08 -6.09
C VAL A 2 0.99 -4.82 -6.05
N LEU A 3 0.22 -5.65 -5.35
CA LEU A 3 -1.23 -5.40 -5.17
C LEU A 3 -1.51 -4.08 -4.43
N ALA A 4 -0.65 -3.70 -3.49
CA ALA A 4 -0.74 -2.42 -2.78
C ALA A 4 -0.39 -1.24 -3.70
N TYR A 5 0.57 -1.41 -4.62
CA TYR A 5 0.86 -0.41 -5.68
C TYR A 5 -0.37 -0.17 -6.56
N TYR A 6 -1.04 -1.24 -7.00
CA TYR A 6 -2.26 -1.09 -7.78
C TYR A 6 -3.40 -0.45 -7.00
N ALA A 7 -3.56 -0.81 -5.72
CA ALA A 7 -4.53 -0.17 -4.83
C ALA A 7 -4.23 1.33 -4.65
N ALA A 8 -2.97 1.70 -4.45
CA ALA A 8 -2.54 3.08 -4.26
C ALA A 8 -2.72 3.95 -5.52
N ASN A 9 -2.57 3.36 -6.71
CA ASN A 9 -2.76 4.03 -7.99
C ASN A 9 -4.20 3.89 -8.55
N GLY A 10 -5.09 3.18 -7.86
CA GLY A 10 -6.48 2.97 -8.33
C GLY A 10 -6.62 2.15 -9.61
N SER A 11 -5.59 1.42 -10.02
CA SER A 11 -5.55 0.66 -11.28
C SER A 11 -5.64 -0.86 -11.09
N GLY A 12 -6.04 -1.31 -9.90
CA GLY A 12 -6.22 -2.73 -9.57
C GLY A 12 -7.65 -3.24 -9.76
N PRO A 13 -7.89 -4.55 -9.69
CA PRO A 13 -9.24 -5.12 -9.71
C PRO A 13 -10.11 -4.58 -8.56
N SER A 14 -11.43 -4.49 -8.79
CA SER A 14 -12.41 -3.94 -7.83
C SER A 14 -12.29 -4.55 -6.43
N TYR A 15 -12.16 -5.88 -6.35
CA TYR A 15 -12.05 -6.59 -5.08
C TYR A 15 -10.83 -6.15 -4.23
N ILE A 16 -9.74 -5.69 -4.85
CA ILE A 16 -8.59 -5.12 -4.13
C ILE A 16 -8.88 -3.70 -3.65
N GLN A 17 -9.51 -2.89 -4.51
CA GLN A 17 -9.86 -1.50 -4.17
C GLN A 17 -10.88 -1.41 -3.04
N ASP A 18 -11.79 -2.38 -2.95
CA ASP A 18 -12.75 -2.48 -1.87
C ASP A 18 -12.06 -2.78 -0.53
N MET A 19 -11.02 -3.62 -0.56
CA MET A 19 -10.25 -4.01 0.63
C MET A 19 -9.31 -2.90 1.11
N VAL A 20 -8.61 -2.23 0.19
CA VAL A 20 -7.56 -1.26 0.51
C VAL A 20 -7.77 0.02 -0.30
N LYS A 21 -7.93 1.14 0.42
CA LYS A 21 -8.21 2.45 -0.19
C LYS A 21 -7.00 3.39 -0.10
N PRO A 22 -6.76 4.22 -1.14
CA PRO A 22 -5.88 5.36 -1.03
C PRO A 22 -6.27 6.26 0.16
N TYR A 23 -5.27 6.82 0.82
CA TYR A 23 -5.49 7.77 1.90
C TYR A 23 -5.84 9.14 1.32
N THR A 24 -7.08 9.57 1.52
CA THR A 24 -7.58 10.90 1.15
C THR A 24 -7.70 11.76 2.40
N PRO A 25 -6.79 12.71 2.65
CA PRO A 25 -6.89 13.59 3.81
C PRO A 25 -8.08 14.56 3.65
N ALA A 26 -8.73 14.91 4.77
CA ALA A 26 -9.87 15.85 4.77
C ALA A 26 -9.49 17.28 4.39
N ARG A 27 -8.20 17.63 4.47
CA ARG A 27 -7.61 18.91 4.07
C ARG A 27 -6.36 18.64 3.23
N ALA A 28 -6.09 19.48 2.24
CA ALA A 28 -4.88 19.40 1.43
C ALA A 28 -3.63 19.59 2.32
N LEU A 29 -2.91 18.51 2.59
CA LEU A 29 -1.66 18.49 3.35
C LEU A 29 -0.49 18.21 2.41
N ARG A 30 0.71 18.65 2.76
CA ARG A 30 1.94 18.33 2.00
C ARG A 30 2.23 16.82 1.92
N SER A 31 1.66 16.03 2.83
CA SER A 31 1.71 14.55 2.81
C SER A 31 0.66 13.90 1.91
N ALA A 32 -0.26 14.66 1.32
CA ALA A 32 -1.27 14.13 0.40
C ALA A 32 -0.63 13.53 -0.86
N SER A 33 0.46 14.11 -1.34
CA SER A 33 1.27 13.61 -2.45
C SER A 33 2.07 12.35 -2.10
N ALA A 34 1.98 11.84 -0.86
CA ALA A 34 2.78 10.70 -0.41
C ALA A 34 2.26 9.33 -0.84
N LYS A 35 1.19 9.25 -1.65
CA LYS A 35 0.55 7.99 -2.09
C LYS A 35 0.36 6.98 -0.95
N ARG A 36 -0.14 7.43 0.20
CA ARG A 36 -0.37 6.56 1.37
C ARG A 36 -1.63 5.72 1.20
N LEU A 37 -1.68 4.59 1.90
CA LEU A 37 -2.87 3.76 1.98
C LEU A 37 -3.55 3.95 3.34
N ALA A 38 -4.88 4.03 3.34
CA ALA A 38 -5.66 4.13 4.56
C ALA A 38 -5.69 2.76 5.26
N ALA A 39 -5.45 2.77 6.57
CA ALA A 39 -5.67 1.58 7.39
C ALA A 39 -7.19 1.33 7.51
N PRO A 40 -7.68 0.12 7.24
CA PRO A 40 -9.11 -0.18 7.37
C PRO A 40 -9.53 -0.25 8.84
N SER A 41 -10.79 0.12 9.12
CA SER A 41 -11.44 -0.15 10.39
C SER A 41 -11.77 -1.64 10.50
N LEU A 42 -11.15 -2.35 11.45
CA LEU A 42 -11.08 -3.81 11.49
C LEU A 42 -12.29 -4.50 12.15
N ARG A 43 -13.48 -3.89 12.08
CA ARG A 43 -14.68 -4.55 12.61
C ARG A 43 -14.98 -5.80 11.77
N ARG A 44 -15.28 -6.91 12.48
CA ARG A 44 -15.74 -8.16 11.86
C ARG A 44 -17.01 -7.85 11.08
N GLY A 45 -17.01 -8.05 9.77
CA GLY A 45 -18.12 -7.68 8.91
C GLY A 45 -17.99 -8.27 7.51
N PRO A 46 -19.04 -8.19 6.68
CA PRO A 46 -19.11 -8.84 5.37
C PRO A 46 -17.98 -8.41 4.42
N LYS A 47 -17.36 -7.25 4.69
CA LYS A 47 -16.24 -6.69 3.93
C LYS A 47 -14.94 -7.50 4.03
N PHE A 48 -14.71 -8.19 5.16
CA PHE A 48 -13.50 -8.99 5.39
C PHE A 48 -13.87 -10.38 5.92
N PRO A 49 -14.44 -11.25 5.07
CA PRO A 49 -15.07 -12.49 5.50
C PRO A 49 -14.05 -13.55 5.95
N SER A 50 -12.82 -13.51 5.43
CA SER A 50 -11.78 -14.48 5.77
C SER A 50 -10.61 -13.86 6.51
N ALA A 51 -9.90 -14.67 7.30
CA ALA A 51 -8.66 -14.27 7.95
C ALA A 51 -7.60 -13.78 6.96
N LYS A 52 -7.54 -14.39 5.76
CA LYS A 52 -6.62 -13.99 4.67
C LYS A 52 -6.94 -12.59 4.16
N THR A 53 -8.21 -12.33 3.85
CA THR A 53 -8.69 -11.04 3.36
C THR A 53 -8.44 -9.92 4.38
N ARG A 54 -8.69 -10.21 5.66
CA ARG A 54 -8.40 -9.29 6.76
C ARG A 54 -6.89 -9.06 6.93
N GLY A 55 -6.10 -10.13 6.90
CA GLY A 55 -4.64 -10.05 7.00
C GLY A 55 -4.04 -9.19 5.89
N PHE A 56 -4.48 -9.37 4.64
CA PHE A 56 -4.07 -8.52 3.53
C PHE A 56 -4.47 -7.05 3.74
N ALA A 57 -5.73 -6.80 4.12
CA ALA A 57 -6.23 -5.45 4.35
C ALA A 57 -5.49 -4.71 5.49
N ILE A 58 -4.94 -5.43 6.46
CA ILE A 58 -4.12 -4.87 7.55
C ILE A 58 -2.68 -4.67 7.11
N LEU A 59 -2.04 -5.72 6.60
CA LEU A 59 -0.60 -5.75 6.37
C LEU A 59 -0.22 -4.94 5.14
N ALA A 60 -1.07 -4.89 4.11
CA ALA A 60 -0.75 -4.16 2.89
C ALA A 60 -0.59 -2.65 3.13
N PRO A 61 -1.52 -1.93 3.79
CA PRO A 61 -1.32 -0.53 4.14
C PRO A 61 -0.15 -0.30 5.09
N LYS A 62 0.05 -1.19 6.08
CA LYS A 62 1.14 -1.08 7.06
C LYS A 62 2.50 -1.08 6.35
N TRP A 63 2.81 -2.17 5.67
CA TRP A 63 4.09 -2.34 4.96
C TRP A 63 4.27 -1.32 3.84
N TRP A 64 3.18 -0.96 3.15
CA TRP A 64 3.25 0.09 2.13
C TRP A 64 3.65 1.44 2.73
N ASN A 65 3.06 1.82 3.86
CA ASN A 65 3.33 3.11 4.51
C ASN A 65 4.71 3.17 5.19
N GLU A 66 5.33 2.03 5.49
CA GLU A 66 6.72 1.90 5.96
C GLU A 66 7.74 2.16 4.83
N LEU A 67 7.33 2.05 3.56
CA LEU A 67 8.23 2.30 2.44
C LEU A 67 8.62 3.79 2.33
N PRO A 68 9.87 4.06 1.94
CA PRO A 68 10.32 5.38 1.52
C PRO A 68 9.42 5.98 0.42
N ILE A 69 9.34 7.31 0.43
CA ILE A 69 8.44 8.06 -0.47
C ILE A 69 8.81 7.85 -1.94
N ASP A 70 10.10 7.85 -2.27
CA ASP A 70 10.66 7.67 -3.60
C ASP A 70 10.27 6.31 -4.23
N ILE A 71 10.06 5.29 -3.41
CA ILE A 71 9.59 3.98 -3.86
C ILE A 71 8.09 4.05 -4.14
N ARG A 72 7.31 4.64 -3.22
CA ARG A 72 5.85 4.76 -3.36
C ARG A 72 5.42 5.63 -4.55
N THR A 73 6.15 6.70 -4.84
CA THR A 73 5.87 7.62 -5.95
C THR A 73 6.52 7.21 -7.26
N ALA A 74 7.00 5.97 -7.38
CA ALA A 74 7.52 5.45 -8.64
C ALA A 74 6.49 5.61 -9.77
N GLU A 75 6.99 6.02 -10.94
CA GLU A 75 6.19 6.34 -12.13
C GLU A 75 5.63 5.10 -12.81
N SER A 76 6.33 3.97 -12.69
CA SER A 76 5.96 2.71 -13.31
C SER A 76 6.09 1.55 -12.34
N LEU A 77 5.36 0.46 -12.60
CA LEU A 77 5.47 -0.77 -11.83
C LEU A 77 6.88 -1.37 -11.92
N HIS A 78 7.54 -1.24 -13.07
CA HIS A 78 8.90 -1.73 -13.25
C HIS A 78 9.86 -0.98 -12.31
N THR A 79 9.84 0.36 -12.33
CA THR A 79 10.66 1.18 -11.45
C THR A 79 10.37 0.88 -9.97
N PHE A 80 9.09 0.73 -9.62
CA PHE A 80 8.68 0.33 -8.28
C PHE A 80 9.31 -0.99 -7.84
N ARG A 81 9.19 -2.06 -8.64
CA ARG A 81 9.75 -3.38 -8.32
C ARG A 81 11.27 -3.33 -8.14
N ARG A 82 11.97 -2.60 -9.02
CA ARG A 82 13.42 -2.43 -8.94
C ARG A 82 13.83 -1.74 -7.64
N ARG A 83 13.25 -0.56 -7.34
CA ARG A 83 13.55 0.21 -6.12
C ARG A 83 13.18 -0.57 -4.86
N LEU A 84 12.04 -1.26 -4.85
CA LEU A 84 11.61 -2.10 -3.74
C LEU A 84 12.61 -3.23 -3.47
N LYS A 85 13.05 -3.94 -4.52
CA LYS A 85 14.05 -5.01 -4.37
C LYS A 85 15.34 -4.48 -3.78
N THR A 86 15.85 -3.36 -4.29
CA THR A 86 17.05 -2.71 -3.76
C THR A 86 16.86 -2.34 -2.28
N HIS A 87 15.77 -1.65 -1.94
CA HIS A 87 15.50 -1.24 -0.56
C HIS A 87 15.43 -2.41 0.43
N LEU A 88 14.71 -3.47 0.08
CA LEU A 88 14.63 -4.67 0.92
C LEU A 88 15.97 -5.37 1.05
N PHE A 89 16.79 -5.39 0.00
CA PHE A 89 18.13 -5.97 0.07
C PHE A 89 19.01 -5.17 1.04
N ARG A 90 19.05 -3.84 0.92
CA ARG A 90 19.80 -2.97 1.84
C ARG A 90 19.36 -3.15 3.29
N LEU A 91 18.04 -3.20 3.52
CA LEU A 91 17.48 -3.31 4.86
C LEU A 91 17.90 -4.58 5.61
N HIS A 92 18.12 -5.69 4.88
CA HIS A 92 18.36 -7.01 5.48
C HIS A 92 19.76 -7.56 5.28
N PHE A 93 20.51 -7.13 4.27
CA PHE A 93 21.79 -7.72 3.88
C PHE A 93 22.98 -6.74 3.89
N GLU A 94 22.75 -5.43 3.95
CA GLU A 94 23.84 -4.43 4.10
C GLU A 94 24.00 -4.00 5.58
N ARG A 95 23.78 -4.92 6.51
CA ARG A 95 23.93 -4.72 7.95
C ARG A 95 25.28 -5.19 8.46
#